data_AF-A0A7U9MSY9-F1
#
_entry.id   AF-A0A7U9MSY9-F1
#
_cell.length_a   1.000
_cell.length_b   1.000
_cell.length_c   1.000
_cell.angle_alpha   90.00
_cell.angle_beta   90.00
_cell.angle_gamma   90.00
#
_symmetry.space_group_name_H-M   'P 1'
#
loop_
_entity.id
_entity.type
_entity.pdbx_description
1 polymer ?
#
loop_
_entity_poly.entity_id
_entity_poly.type
_entity_poly.pdbx_seq_one_letter_code
_entity_poly.pdbx_strand_id
1 'polypeptide(L)'
;MNYKFVQNILKSETFNDKKISQVKTSDAKRFLIKFQQDGRYYSTVKTVRGVLRPAFQMAVDDDVLMKKPFGFGLAGVVVNDSVTRETITKDQMRKFLKFIHDDNVYCKYYEEV
;
A
#
# COMPACT_ATOMS: atom_id res chain seq x y z
N MET A 1 4.27 -10.41 -7.41
CA MET A 1 4.21 -10.86 -5.99
C MET A 1 3.38 -9.93 -5.07
N ASN A 2 2.70 -8.87 -5.56
CA ASN A 2 1.81 -8.03 -4.73
C ASN A 2 0.30 -8.22 -5.03
N TYR A 3 -0.04 -8.90 -6.14
CA TYR A 3 -1.42 -9.11 -6.57
C TYR A 3 -2.21 -10.06 -5.66
N LYS A 4 -1.59 -11.15 -5.20
CA LYS A 4 -2.23 -12.10 -4.26
C LYS A 4 -2.59 -11.43 -2.93
N PHE A 5 -1.75 -10.50 -2.47
CA PHE A 5 -2.02 -9.70 -1.27
C PHE A 5 -3.24 -8.81 -1.47
N VAL A 6 -3.31 -8.07 -2.59
CA VAL A 6 -4.48 -7.24 -2.92
C VAL A 6 -5.74 -8.09 -3.09
N GLN A 7 -5.65 -9.26 -3.74
CA GLN A 7 -6.79 -10.18 -3.86
C GLN A 7 -7.29 -10.66 -2.50
N ASN A 8 -6.41 -11.03 -1.58
CA ASN A 8 -6.80 -11.48 -0.25
C ASN A 8 -7.45 -10.36 0.57
N ILE A 9 -6.94 -9.14 0.45
CA ILE A 9 -7.58 -7.95 1.03
C ILE A 9 -8.99 -7.76 0.47
N LEU A 10 -9.14 -7.83 -0.85
CA LEU A 10 -10.42 -7.59 -1.50
C LEU A 10 -11.46 -8.64 -1.08
N LYS A 11 -11.07 -9.90 -0.89
CA LYS A 11 -11.98 -10.96 -0.41
C LYS A 11 -12.66 -10.64 0.93
N SER A 12 -12.01 -9.87 1.80
CA SER A 12 -12.61 -9.44 3.08
C SER A 12 -13.47 -8.18 2.97
N GLU A 13 -13.49 -7.53 1.80
CA GLU A 13 -14.17 -6.27 1.60
C GLU A 13 -15.47 -6.44 0.83
N THR A 14 -16.55 -5.82 1.32
CA THR A 14 -17.86 -5.79 0.63
C THR A 14 -17.81 -5.14 -0.75
N PHE A 15 -16.72 -4.41 -1.04
CA PHE A 15 -16.45 -3.85 -2.36
C PHE A 15 -16.22 -4.94 -3.43
N ASN A 16 -15.65 -6.08 -3.06
CA ASN A 16 -15.33 -7.16 -3.98
C ASN A 16 -16.56 -7.89 -4.55
N ASP A 17 -17.68 -7.86 -3.82
CA ASP A 17 -18.92 -8.51 -4.25
C ASP A 17 -19.71 -7.67 -5.27
N LYS A 18 -19.34 -6.39 -5.45
CA LYS A 18 -20.00 -5.51 -6.42
C LYS A 18 -19.57 -5.86 -7.84
N LYS A 19 -20.55 -5.95 -8.75
CA LYS A 19 -20.28 -6.02 -10.19
C LYS A 19 -19.49 -4.80 -10.64
N ILE A 20 -18.42 -5.02 -11.40
CA ILE A 20 -17.55 -3.95 -11.91
C ILE A 20 -18.31 -2.86 -12.67
N SER A 21 -19.38 -3.23 -13.40
CA SER A 21 -20.24 -2.30 -14.15
C SER A 21 -21.04 -1.32 -13.29
N GLN A 22 -21.24 -1.64 -12.01
CA GLN A 22 -21.98 -0.81 -11.07
C GLN A 22 -21.07 0.06 -10.20
N VAL A 23 -19.75 -0.11 -10.30
CA VAL A 23 -18.79 0.64 -9.47
C VAL A 23 -18.71 2.08 -9.96
N LYS A 24 -19.23 3.02 -9.17
CA LYS A 24 -19.09 4.45 -9.42
C LYS A 24 -17.81 5.00 -8.81
N THR A 25 -17.37 6.17 -9.28
CA THR A 25 -16.25 6.90 -8.68
C THR A 25 -16.49 7.22 -7.20
N SER A 26 -17.74 7.48 -6.80
CA SER A 26 -18.13 7.68 -5.39
C SER A 26 -17.93 6.43 -4.54
N ASP A 27 -18.25 5.25 -5.07
CA ASP A 27 -18.02 3.97 -4.40
C ASP A 27 -16.53 3.71 -4.22
N ALA A 28 -15.73 3.98 -5.27
CA ALA A 28 -14.29 3.85 -5.20
C ALA A 28 -13.65 4.78 -4.16
N LYS A 29 -14.12 6.03 -4.05
CA LYS A 29 -13.68 6.96 -3.00
C LYS A 29 -14.06 6.45 -1.60
N ARG A 30 -15.31 6.05 -1.42
CA ARG A 30 -15.82 5.51 -0.15
C ARG A 30 -15.06 4.27 0.28
N PHE A 31 -14.74 3.39 -0.67
CA PHE A 31 -13.92 2.21 -0.44
C PHE A 31 -12.56 2.60 0.14
N LEU A 32 -11.82 3.52 -0.50
CA LEU A 32 -10.50 3.93 -0.02
C LEU A 32 -10.55 4.65 1.35
N ILE A 33 -11.59 5.45 1.61
CA ILE A 33 -11.79 6.11 2.91
C ILE A 33 -12.03 5.06 4.00
N LYS A 34 -12.97 4.14 3.78
CA LYS A 34 -13.26 3.04 4.71
C LYS A 34 -11.99 2.23 4.96
N PHE A 35 -11.25 1.92 3.90
CA PHE A 35 -10.02 1.16 3.98
C PHE A 35 -8.97 1.81 4.91
N GLN A 36 -8.92 3.14 4.92
CA GLN A 36 -8.08 3.88 5.86
C GLN A 36 -8.67 3.92 7.28
N GLN A 37 -9.99 4.06 7.43
CA GLN A 37 -10.69 4.01 8.72
C GLN A 37 -10.52 2.66 9.43
N ASP A 38 -10.43 1.57 8.67
CA ASP A 38 -10.15 0.22 9.15
C ASP A 38 -8.68 0.04 9.61
N GLY A 39 -7.90 1.12 9.69
CA GLY A 39 -6.55 1.15 10.24
C GLY A 39 -5.44 0.79 9.24
N ARG A 40 -5.74 0.78 7.94
CA ARG A 40 -4.71 0.51 6.91
C ARG A 40 -3.89 1.76 6.62
N TYR A 41 -2.56 1.63 6.72
CA TYR A 41 -1.62 2.69 6.36
C TYR A 41 -1.77 3.15 4.90
N TYR A 42 -1.45 4.41 4.64
CA TYR A 42 -1.47 5.03 3.31
C TYR A 42 -0.68 4.23 2.27
N SER A 43 0.44 3.62 2.65
CA SER A 43 1.26 2.77 1.78
C SER A 43 0.48 1.56 1.23
N THR A 44 -0.36 0.94 2.07
CA THR A 44 -1.24 -0.17 1.69
C THR A 44 -2.34 0.32 0.74
N VAL A 45 -2.99 1.43 1.08
CA VAL A 45 -4.02 2.07 0.24
C VAL A 45 -3.46 2.40 -1.15
N LYS A 46 -2.25 2.96 -1.20
CA LYS A 46 -1.52 3.30 -2.43
C LYS A 46 -1.25 2.05 -3.27
N THR A 47 -0.83 0.95 -2.64
CA THR A 47 -0.56 -0.33 -3.32
C THR A 47 -1.83 -0.94 -3.90
N VAL A 48 -2.91 -1.00 -3.11
CA VAL A 48 -4.22 -1.51 -3.55
C VAL A 48 -4.75 -0.68 -4.73
N ARG A 49 -4.72 0.66 -4.62
CA ARG A 49 -5.10 1.55 -5.74
C ARG A 49 -4.20 1.34 -6.96
N GLY A 50 -2.91 1.10 -6.76
CA GLY A 50 -1.95 0.83 -7.83
C GLY A 50 -2.28 -0.42 -8.65
N VAL A 51 -2.98 -1.38 -8.07
CA VAL A 51 -3.49 -2.58 -8.76
C VAL A 51 -4.88 -2.33 -9.35
N LEU A 52 -5.79 -1.73 -8.58
CA LEU A 52 -7.17 -1.52 -9.01
C LEU A 52 -7.27 -0.53 -10.18
N ARG A 53 -6.50 0.57 -10.16
CA ARG A 53 -6.56 1.59 -11.21
C ARG A 53 -6.28 1.03 -12.61
N PRO A 54 -5.17 0.31 -12.87
CA PRO A 54 -4.93 -0.30 -14.18
C PRO A 54 -5.95 -1.41 -14.50
N ALA A 55 -6.42 -2.20 -13.52
CA ALA A 55 -7.45 -3.21 -13.77
C ALA A 55 -8.76 -2.61 -14.29
N PHE A 56 -9.24 -1.53 -13.66
CA PHE A 56 -10.41 -0.79 -14.12
C PHE A 56 -10.15 0.00 -15.40
N GLN A 57 -8.89 0.37 -15.68
CA GLN A 57 -8.53 1.01 -16.94
C GLN A 57 -8.66 0.02 -18.11
N MET A 58 -8.13 -1.21 -17.96
CA MET A 58 -8.27 -2.26 -18.98
C MET A 58 -9.75 -2.56 -19.25
N ALA A 59 -10.59 -2.64 -18.22
CA ALA A 59 -12.03 -2.82 -18.41
C ALA A 59 -12.72 -1.65 -19.13
N VAL A 60 -12.17 -0.44 -19.09
CA VAL A 60 -12.66 0.68 -19.92
C VAL A 60 -12.17 0.55 -21.35
N ASP A 61 -10.94 0.11 -21.54
CA ASP A 61 -10.32 -0.05 -22.87
C ASP A 61 -10.95 -1.23 -23.65
N ASP A 62 -11.45 -2.25 -22.95
CA ASP A 62 -12.21 -3.39 -23.51
C ASP A 62 -13.73 -3.11 -23.65
N ASP A 63 -14.16 -1.85 -23.56
CA ASP A 63 -15.56 -1.40 -23.63
C ASP A 63 -16.53 -2.01 -22.57
N VAL A 64 -16.00 -2.69 -21.56
CA VAL A 64 -16.79 -3.25 -20.43
C VAL A 64 -17.30 -2.13 -19.52
N LEU A 65 -16.57 -1.03 -19.42
CA LEU A 65 -16.89 0.14 -18.59
C LEU A 65 -16.82 1.45 -19.37
N MET A 66 -17.86 2.27 -19.25
CA MET A 66 -17.90 3.61 -19.87
C MET A 66 -17.17 4.69 -19.05
N LYS A 67 -16.95 4.47 -17.75
CA LYS A 67 -16.37 5.46 -16.83
C LYS A 67 -15.27 4.84 -15.99
N LYS A 68 -14.23 5.62 -15.69
CA LYS A 68 -13.04 5.23 -14.90
C LYS A 68 -13.29 5.42 -13.40
N PRO A 69 -13.57 4.38 -12.60
CA PRO A 69 -13.92 4.56 -11.19
C PRO A 69 -12.74 5.01 -10.32
N PHE A 70 -11.51 4.63 -10.69
CA PHE A 70 -10.26 4.97 -9.97
C PHE A 70 -9.43 6.10 -10.64
N GLY A 71 -10.05 6.92 -11.48
CA GLY A 71 -9.38 8.01 -12.22
C GLY A 71 -8.96 9.23 -11.37
N PHE A 72 -9.39 9.31 -10.11
CA PHE A 72 -9.14 10.46 -9.22
C PHE A 72 -7.80 10.37 -8.47
N GLY A 73 -7.25 11.50 -8.00
CA GLY A 73 -6.04 11.56 -7.17
C GLY A 73 -6.29 11.23 -5.69
N LEU A 74 -5.30 10.68 -4.99
CA LEU A 74 -5.41 10.34 -3.55
C LEU A 74 -5.41 11.57 -2.62
N ALA A 75 -4.81 12.68 -3.06
CA ALA A 75 -4.49 13.86 -2.24
C ALA A 75 -5.69 14.61 -1.61
N GLY A 76 -6.93 14.18 -1.88
CA GLY A 76 -8.14 14.71 -1.23
C GLY A 76 -9.13 13.62 -0.78
N VAL A 77 -8.70 12.35 -0.77
CA VAL A 77 -9.54 11.21 -0.41
C VAL A 77 -8.98 10.45 0.78
N VAL A 78 -7.66 10.42 0.94
CA VAL A 78 -6.95 9.61 1.94
C VAL A 78 -5.87 10.49 2.57
N VAL A 79 -5.77 10.48 3.91
CA VAL A 79 -4.73 11.23 4.63
C VAL A 79 -3.41 10.50 4.48
N ASN A 80 -2.35 11.24 4.15
CA ASN A 80 -1.01 10.66 4.08
C ASN A 80 -0.41 10.55 5.48
N ASP A 81 -0.40 9.34 6.04
CA ASP A 81 0.23 8.98 7.32
C ASP A 81 1.65 8.40 7.13
N SER A 82 2.23 8.49 5.93
CA SER A 82 3.53 7.90 5.66
C SER A 82 4.64 8.63 6.42
N VAL A 83 5.33 7.91 7.30
CA VAL A 83 6.53 8.41 7.94
C VAL A 83 7.70 8.31 6.97
N THR A 84 8.40 9.42 6.73
CA THR A 84 9.67 9.44 6.01
C THR A 84 10.72 8.70 6.83
N ARG A 85 11.29 7.63 6.27
CA ARG A 85 12.41 6.94 6.92
C ARG A 85 13.64 7.85 6.87
N GLU A 86 14.08 8.31 8.03
CA GLU A 86 15.30 9.08 8.17
C GLU A 86 16.54 8.18 8.04
N THR A 87 17.62 8.75 7.53
CA THR A 87 18.92 8.08 7.47
C THR A 87 19.50 7.95 8.88
N ILE A 88 20.14 6.81 9.15
CA ILE A 88 20.88 6.59 10.40
C ILE A 88 21.99 7.64 10.53
N THR A 89 22.08 8.33 11.66
CA THR A 89 23.17 9.28 11.92
C THR A 89 24.48 8.54 12.19
N LYS A 90 25.64 9.19 11.98
CA LYS A 90 26.96 8.57 12.21
C LYS A 90 27.10 8.02 13.64
N ASP A 91 26.51 8.68 14.63
CA ASP A 91 26.57 8.24 16.03
C ASP A 91 25.65 7.05 16.30
N GLN A 92 24.46 7.01 15.69
CA GLN A 92 23.59 5.83 15.74
C GLN A 92 24.26 4.62 15.06
N MET A 93 24.94 4.85 13.93
CA MET A 93 25.68 3.81 13.23
C MET A 93 26.83 3.25 14.07
N ARG A 94 27.64 4.11 14.71
CA ARG A 94 28.71 3.66 15.63
C ARG A 94 28.16 2.86 16.80
N LYS A 95 27.05 3.30 17.41
CA LYS A 95 26.38 2.57 18.50
C LYS A 95 25.86 1.21 18.03
N PHE A 96 25.31 1.14 16.82
CA PHE A 96 24.83 -0.11 16.23
C PHE A 96 25.97 -1.08 15.93
N LEU A 97 27.06 -0.61 15.33
CA LEU A 97 28.24 -1.43 15.05
C LEU A 97 28.91 -1.93 16.34
N LYS A 98 29.00 -1.07 17.37
CA LYS A 98 29.48 -1.49 18.70
C LYS A 98 28.58 -2.57 19.32
N PHE A 99 27.26 -2.42 19.20
CA PHE A 99 26.32 -3.43 19.69
C PHE A 99 26.52 -4.79 18.99
N ILE A 100 26.70 -4.79 17.65
CA ILE A 100 26.96 -6.02 16.90
C ILE A 100 28.28 -6.67 17.35
N HIS A 101 29.35 -5.86 17.50
CA HIS A 101 30.66 -6.33 17.92
C HIS A 101 30.64 -6.96 19.33
N ASP A 102 29.95 -6.32 20.28
CA ASP A 102 29.97 -6.73 21.70
C ASP A 102 28.94 -7.84 22.01
N ASP A 103 28.05 -8.21 21.08
CA ASP A 103 27.00 -9.21 21.28
C ASP A 103 27.46 -10.63 20.91
N ASN A 104 27.27 -11.59 21.82
CA ASN A 104 27.72 -12.98 21.66
C ASN A 104 27.06 -13.74 20.50
N VAL A 105 25.89 -13.31 20.01
CA VAL A 105 25.14 -13.96 18.93
C VAL A 105 25.40 -13.28 17.58
N TYR A 106 25.51 -11.95 17.59
CA TYR A 106 25.64 -11.15 16.36
C TYR A 106 27.08 -10.78 15.99
N CYS A 107 28.07 -10.96 16.88
CA CYS A 107 29.48 -10.66 16.62
C CYS A 107 30.05 -11.37 15.37
N LYS A 108 29.55 -12.57 15.04
CA LYS A 108 29.91 -13.31 13.82
C LYS A 108 29.67 -12.55 12.51
N TYR A 109 28.78 -11.56 12.50
CA TYR A 109 28.47 -10.73 11.33
C TYR A 109 29.29 -9.43 11.28
N TYR A 110 30.17 -9.19 12.25
CA TYR A 110 31.00 -7.99 12.29
C TYR A 110 32.19 -8.07 11.33
N GLU A 111 32.79 -9.26 11.17
CA GLU A 111 33.98 -9.49 10.32
C GLU A 111 33.64 -9.90 8.87
N GLU A 112 32.37 -10.22 8.57
CA GLU A 112 31.90 -10.52 7.21
C GLU A 112 31.58 -9.26 6.37
N VAL A 113 31.88 -8.06 6.88
CA VAL A 113 31.61 -6.75 6.24
C VAL A 113 32.91 -6.02 5.90
#